data_AF-A0A3D1HZR6-F1
#
_entry.id   AF-A0A3D1HZR6-F1
#
_cell.length_a   1.000
_cell.length_b   1.000
_cell.length_c   1.000
_cell.angle_alpha   90.00
_cell.angle_beta   90.00
_cell.angle_gamma   90.00
#
_symmetry.space_group_name_H-M   'P 1'
#
loop_
_entity.id
_entity.type
_entity.pdbx_description
1 polymer ?
#
loop_
_entity_poly.entity_id
_entity_poly.type
_entity_poly.pdbx_seq_one_letter_code
_entity_poly.pdbx_strand_id
1 'polypeptide(L)'
;MKKRITAIVFACVLVLVSALPAFAVPAPPYSGTVADERAYPLLVDDADILSDYDEQRLLTKLESISTKWDMDVAIVTIENLDSRDIEAYTDDFYDYYGYGRGDNHDGIMFLISMGDRKWHITTTGSAINIFTDAGQNYIMSTVQPKLSAGTYYDAFDSFISLCDDCIDQAENGDPYDVNNMPDGYDADGTPQDSQSKEPLPLFWIPLSIVIALVVALLVGMHYKNELKTVRFKAEANSYVVPGSMNITVSNDHFIRSHVTRTAIPKSNDNDFGSSGGGSSTHSSSSGSSHGGSSGSF
;
A
#
# COMPACT_ATOMS: atom_id res chain seq x y z
N MET A 1 -18.89 -11.23 -63.55
CA MET A 1 -18.08 -10.02 -63.27
C MET A 1 -18.23 -9.54 -61.83
N LYS A 2 -19.46 -9.42 -61.28
CA LYS A 2 -19.70 -8.96 -59.89
C LYS A 2 -18.93 -9.71 -58.79
N LYS A 3 -18.81 -11.05 -58.87
CA LYS A 3 -18.08 -11.87 -57.88
C LYS A 3 -16.56 -11.68 -57.85
N ARG A 4 -15.96 -11.21 -58.95
CA ARG A 4 -14.51 -10.95 -59.04
C ARG A 4 -14.16 -9.57 -58.47
N ILE A 5 -15.06 -8.60 -58.62
CA ILE A 5 -14.90 -7.24 -58.08
C ILE A 5 -15.04 -7.27 -56.55
N THR A 6 -16.02 -8.00 -56.01
CA THR A 6 -16.16 -8.16 -54.55
C THR A 6 -14.97 -8.88 -53.91
N ALA A 7 -14.37 -9.85 -54.59
CA ALA A 7 -13.18 -10.55 -54.10
C ALA A 7 -11.94 -9.64 -54.09
N ILE A 8 -11.78 -8.77 -55.08
CA ILE A 8 -10.66 -7.82 -55.13
C ILE A 8 -10.82 -6.73 -54.06
N VAL A 9 -12.04 -6.21 -53.85
CA VAL A 9 -12.30 -5.22 -52.79
C VAL A 9 -12.07 -5.84 -51.40
N PHE A 10 -12.51 -7.08 -51.18
CA PHE A 10 -12.28 -7.77 -49.90
C PHE A 10 -10.79 -8.05 -49.65
N ALA A 11 -10.02 -8.42 -50.68
CA ALA A 11 -8.58 -8.59 -50.58
C ALA A 11 -7.83 -7.27 -50.32
N CYS A 12 -8.26 -6.16 -50.93
CA CYS A 12 -7.67 -4.85 -50.66
C CYS A 12 -7.99 -4.34 -49.24
N VAL A 13 -9.19 -4.59 -48.71
CA VAL A 13 -9.54 -4.26 -47.32
C VAL A 13 -8.74 -5.11 -46.34
N LEU A 14 -8.54 -6.40 -46.63
CA LEU A 14 -7.78 -7.32 -45.77
C LEU A 14 -6.27 -6.99 -45.75
N VAL A 15 -5.72 -6.51 -46.88
CA VAL A 15 -4.33 -6.02 -46.96
C VAL A 15 -4.16 -4.64 -46.31
N LEU A 16 -5.18 -3.77 -46.34
CA LEU A 16 -5.15 -2.48 -45.64
C LEU A 16 -5.26 -2.62 -44.12
N VAL A 17 -6.01 -3.62 -43.63
CA VAL A 17 -6.14 -3.89 -42.18
C VAL A 17 -4.86 -4.54 -41.62
N SER A 18 -4.11 -5.31 -42.40
CA SER A 18 -2.84 -5.91 -41.95
C SER A 18 -1.63 -4.96 -41.98
N ALA A 19 -1.82 -3.70 -42.37
CA ALA A 19 -0.75 -2.71 -42.53
C ALA A 19 -0.80 -1.57 -41.49
N LEU A 20 -1.49 -1.78 -40.36
CA LEU A 20 -1.30 -0.92 -39.20
C LEU A 20 0.04 -1.31 -38.56
N PRO A 21 1.09 -0.47 -38.62
CA PRO A 21 2.25 -0.71 -37.78
C PRO A 21 1.79 -0.72 -36.33
N ALA A 22 2.00 -1.84 -35.63
CA ALA A 22 1.97 -1.86 -34.18
C ALA A 22 3.09 -0.91 -33.73
N PHE A 23 2.72 0.30 -33.32
CA PHE A 23 3.65 1.28 -32.78
C PHE A 23 3.97 0.86 -31.34
N ALA A 24 4.89 -0.10 -31.19
CA ALA A 24 5.49 -0.39 -29.90
C ALA A 24 6.38 0.79 -29.51
N VAL A 25 6.25 1.27 -28.27
CA VAL A 25 7.15 2.31 -27.77
C VAL A 25 8.50 1.64 -27.48
N PRO A 26 9.61 2.07 -28.11
CA PRO A 26 10.91 1.50 -27.82
C PRO A 26 11.25 1.69 -26.33
N ALA A 27 12.03 0.78 -25.77
CA ALA A 27 12.57 0.96 -24.43
C ALA A 27 13.48 2.21 -24.37
N PRO A 28 13.48 2.95 -23.24
CA PRO A 28 14.29 4.15 -23.11
C PRO A 28 15.78 3.82 -23.16
N PRO A 29 16.60 4.68 -23.78
CA PRO A 29 18.04 4.48 -23.83
C PRO A 29 18.67 4.59 -22.43
N TYR A 30 19.82 3.96 -22.22
CA TYR A 30 20.61 4.12 -20.97
C TYR A 30 21.41 5.43 -20.91
N SER A 31 21.59 6.08 -22.06
CA SER A 31 22.41 7.28 -22.22
C SER A 31 22.04 7.95 -23.53
N GLY A 32 22.04 9.28 -23.57
CA GLY A 32 21.77 10.01 -24.80
C GLY A 32 21.42 11.47 -24.53
N THR A 33 20.84 12.11 -25.52
CA THR A 33 20.23 13.43 -25.36
C THR A 33 18.80 13.25 -24.87
N VAL A 34 18.48 13.90 -23.74
CA VAL A 34 17.11 14.11 -23.24
C VAL A 34 16.32 14.87 -24.32
N ALA A 35 15.05 14.51 -24.52
CA ALA A 35 14.19 15.19 -25.48
C ALA A 35 13.65 16.51 -24.90
N ASP A 36 13.64 17.58 -25.69
CA ASP A 36 13.14 18.89 -25.25
C ASP A 36 11.59 18.96 -25.17
N GLU A 37 10.90 18.07 -25.90
CA GLU A 37 9.45 17.98 -25.91
C GLU A 37 9.01 16.53 -25.74
N ARG A 38 7.84 16.35 -25.12
CA ARG A 38 7.24 15.04 -24.87
C ARG A 38 7.03 14.27 -26.17
N ALA A 39 7.67 13.11 -26.29
CA ALA A 39 7.66 12.30 -27.52
C ALA A 39 6.41 11.42 -27.67
N TYR A 40 5.76 11.04 -26.56
CA TYR A 40 4.61 10.15 -26.52
C TYR A 40 3.41 10.77 -25.77
N PRO A 41 2.20 10.22 -25.93
CA PRO A 41 1.04 10.68 -25.16
C PRO A 41 1.23 10.48 -23.64
N LEU A 42 0.38 11.12 -22.84
CA LEU A 42 0.35 10.94 -21.39
C LEU A 42 -0.10 9.53 -20.97
N LEU A 43 -0.75 8.79 -21.87
CA LEU A 43 -1.05 7.36 -21.68
C LEU A 43 -0.32 6.56 -22.76
N VAL A 44 0.51 5.63 -22.33
CA VAL A 44 1.15 4.62 -23.18
C VAL A 44 0.72 3.24 -22.68
N ASP A 45 -0.06 2.50 -23.46
CA ASP A 45 -0.46 1.13 -23.14
C ASP A 45 0.29 0.10 -24.02
N ASP A 46 1.60 -0.07 -23.79
CA ASP A 46 2.40 -1.03 -24.58
C ASP A 46 2.11 -2.48 -24.18
N ALA A 47 1.55 -2.70 -22.97
CA ALA A 47 1.14 -4.02 -22.50
C ALA A 47 -0.24 -4.49 -23.02
N ASP A 48 -0.96 -3.64 -23.78
CA ASP A 48 -2.27 -3.94 -24.37
C ASP A 48 -3.29 -4.48 -23.34
N ILE A 49 -3.38 -3.81 -22.17
CA ILE A 49 -4.24 -4.24 -21.05
C ILE A 49 -5.54 -3.44 -20.95
N LEU A 50 -5.68 -2.37 -21.73
CA LEU A 50 -6.86 -1.53 -21.80
C LEU A 50 -7.60 -1.75 -23.13
N SER A 51 -8.88 -1.41 -23.16
CA SER A 51 -9.61 -1.30 -24.42
C SER A 51 -9.42 0.08 -25.02
N ASP A 52 -9.50 0.23 -26.36
CA ASP A 52 -9.44 1.54 -27.04
C ASP A 52 -10.38 2.59 -26.41
N TYR A 53 -11.55 2.14 -25.92
CA TYR A 53 -12.53 2.99 -25.27
C TYR A 53 -12.04 3.50 -23.91
N ASP A 54 -11.42 2.62 -23.14
CA ASP A 54 -10.87 2.93 -21.82
C ASP A 54 -9.63 3.81 -21.93
N GLU A 55 -8.73 3.52 -22.88
CA GLU A 55 -7.57 4.35 -23.20
C GLU A 55 -7.98 5.79 -23.51
N GLN A 56 -8.96 5.97 -24.42
CA GLN A 56 -9.40 7.30 -24.82
C GLN A 56 -9.97 8.09 -23.63
N ARG A 57 -10.68 7.42 -22.72
CA ARG A 57 -11.25 8.05 -21.51
C ARG A 57 -10.16 8.45 -20.54
N LEU A 58 -9.19 7.58 -20.28
CA LEU A 58 -8.07 7.87 -19.38
C LEU A 58 -7.19 8.97 -19.95
N LEU A 59 -6.83 8.90 -21.24
CA LEU A 59 -6.03 9.93 -21.91
C LEU A 59 -6.71 11.30 -21.87
N THR A 60 -8.03 11.35 -22.09
CA THR A 60 -8.78 12.62 -21.97
C THR A 60 -8.70 13.20 -20.56
N LYS A 61 -8.77 12.34 -19.52
CA LYS A 61 -8.62 12.79 -18.13
C LYS A 61 -7.20 13.27 -17.85
N LEU A 62 -6.18 12.53 -18.27
CA LEU A 62 -4.76 12.88 -18.10
C LEU A 62 -4.45 14.24 -18.74
N GLU A 63 -4.88 14.48 -19.98
CA GLU A 63 -4.69 15.76 -20.67
C GLU A 63 -5.44 16.91 -19.96
N SER A 64 -6.64 16.64 -19.45
CA SER A 64 -7.44 17.63 -18.72
C SER A 64 -6.75 18.06 -17.43
N ILE A 65 -6.29 17.11 -16.60
CA ILE A 65 -5.62 17.46 -15.33
C ILE A 65 -4.24 18.07 -15.58
N SER A 66 -3.52 17.58 -16.58
CA SER A 66 -2.17 18.09 -16.87
C SER A 66 -2.20 19.52 -17.38
N THR A 67 -3.23 19.86 -18.18
CA THR A 67 -3.46 21.24 -18.61
C THR A 67 -3.96 22.13 -17.48
N LYS A 68 -4.81 21.59 -16.58
CA LYS A 68 -5.36 22.34 -15.44
C LYS A 68 -4.27 22.81 -14.49
N TRP A 69 -3.29 21.95 -14.21
CA TRP A 69 -2.25 22.18 -13.20
C TRP A 69 -0.89 22.58 -13.76
N ASP A 70 -0.75 22.68 -15.08
CA ASP A 70 0.54 22.91 -15.76
C ASP A 70 1.63 21.91 -15.29
N MET A 71 1.23 20.64 -15.15
CA MET A 71 2.07 19.54 -14.66
C MET A 71 1.70 18.27 -15.40
N ASP A 72 2.67 17.54 -15.95
CA ASP A 72 2.33 16.29 -16.63
C ASP A 72 1.98 15.19 -15.63
N VAL A 73 0.78 14.62 -15.77
CA VAL A 73 0.39 13.37 -15.10
C VAL A 73 0.32 12.29 -16.17
N ALA A 74 1.18 11.29 -16.07
CA ALA A 74 1.35 10.26 -17.09
C ALA A 74 1.24 8.82 -16.55
N ILE A 75 0.78 7.91 -17.40
CA ILE A 75 0.68 6.47 -17.11
C ILE A 75 1.32 5.69 -18.26
N VAL A 76 2.17 4.73 -17.91
CA VAL A 76 2.86 3.86 -18.88
C VAL A 76 2.69 2.41 -18.44
N THR A 77 2.23 1.55 -19.35
CA THR A 77 2.25 0.10 -19.17
C THR A 77 3.29 -0.49 -20.13
N ILE A 78 4.06 -1.47 -19.65
CA ILE A 78 5.00 -2.24 -20.47
C ILE A 78 4.84 -3.73 -20.18
N GLU A 79 5.22 -4.57 -21.15
CA GLU A 79 5.19 -6.02 -20.94
C GLU A 79 6.28 -6.47 -19.95
N ASN A 80 7.54 -6.06 -20.12
CA ASN A 80 8.68 -6.54 -19.31
C ASN A 80 9.79 -5.47 -19.21
N LEU A 81 10.60 -5.55 -18.15
CA LEU A 81 11.73 -4.63 -17.91
C LEU A 81 13.04 -5.01 -18.60
N ASP A 82 13.11 -6.16 -19.28
CA ASP A 82 14.34 -6.68 -19.90
C ASP A 82 15.55 -6.71 -18.95
N SER A 83 15.31 -7.13 -17.70
CA SER A 83 16.31 -7.18 -16.60
C SER A 83 16.80 -5.81 -16.09
N ARG A 84 16.15 -4.71 -16.46
CA ARG A 84 16.39 -3.39 -15.85
C ARG A 84 15.67 -3.27 -14.51
N ASP A 85 16.19 -2.39 -13.67
CA ASP A 85 15.46 -1.94 -12.49
C ASP A 85 14.29 -1.04 -12.91
N ILE A 86 13.15 -1.14 -12.24
CA ILE A 86 11.94 -0.40 -12.62
C ILE A 86 12.05 1.09 -12.33
N GLU A 87 12.76 1.49 -11.27
CA GLU A 87 13.02 2.89 -10.94
C GLU A 87 13.83 3.53 -12.07
N ALA A 88 15.00 2.95 -12.36
CA ALA A 88 15.87 3.44 -13.42
C ALA A 88 15.19 3.42 -14.79
N TYR A 89 14.39 2.39 -15.11
CA TYR A 89 13.63 2.33 -16.36
C TYR A 89 12.64 3.49 -16.47
N THR A 90 11.92 3.78 -15.39
CA THR A 90 10.86 4.79 -15.39
C THR A 90 11.45 6.20 -15.42
N ASP A 91 12.53 6.44 -14.68
CA ASP A 91 13.27 7.71 -14.73
C ASP A 91 13.84 7.95 -16.13
N ASP A 92 14.48 6.94 -16.74
CA ASP A 92 14.98 7.03 -18.11
C ASP A 92 13.83 7.26 -19.11
N PHE A 93 12.67 6.64 -18.91
CA PHE A 93 11.49 6.87 -19.75
C PHE A 93 11.01 8.32 -19.64
N TYR A 94 10.95 8.86 -18.43
CA TYR A 94 10.54 10.23 -18.17
C TYR A 94 11.48 11.23 -18.85
N ASP A 95 12.79 11.09 -18.59
CA ASP A 95 13.82 11.99 -19.10
C ASP A 95 13.96 11.87 -20.63
N TYR A 96 14.30 10.70 -21.16
CA TYR A 96 14.68 10.58 -22.57
C TYR A 96 13.50 10.76 -23.53
N TYR A 97 12.26 10.67 -23.03
CA TYR A 97 11.07 10.99 -23.81
C TYR A 97 10.45 12.35 -23.48
N GLY A 98 11.12 13.18 -22.68
CA GLY A 98 10.79 14.60 -22.52
C GLY A 98 9.47 14.86 -21.79
N TYR A 99 9.14 14.03 -20.79
CA TYR A 99 7.96 14.25 -19.96
C TYR A 99 8.18 15.41 -18.97
N GLY A 100 7.09 16.08 -18.60
CA GLY A 100 7.11 17.18 -17.65
C GLY A 100 6.81 18.54 -18.28
N ARG A 101 6.45 19.50 -17.44
CA ARG A 101 6.09 20.87 -17.85
C ARG A 101 7.13 21.89 -17.42
N GLY A 102 7.38 22.86 -18.30
CA GLY A 102 8.35 23.93 -18.07
C GLY A 102 9.79 23.44 -17.93
N ASP A 103 10.69 24.36 -17.59
CA ASP A 103 12.14 24.08 -17.54
C ASP A 103 12.51 23.06 -16.45
N ASN A 104 11.69 22.95 -15.40
CA ASN A 104 11.89 22.02 -14.30
C ASN A 104 11.29 20.62 -14.56
N HIS A 105 10.64 20.45 -15.72
CA HIS A 105 9.96 19.21 -16.11
C HIS A 105 8.96 18.75 -15.05
N ASP A 106 8.11 19.66 -14.56
CA ASP A 106 7.15 19.39 -13.50
C ASP A 106 6.17 18.28 -13.92
N GLY A 107 6.17 17.17 -13.19
CA GLY A 107 5.29 16.04 -13.50
C GLY A 107 5.47 14.81 -12.62
N ILE A 108 4.50 13.91 -12.76
CA ILE A 108 4.44 12.60 -12.13
C ILE A 108 4.12 11.55 -13.19
N MET A 109 4.86 10.45 -13.18
CA MET A 109 4.62 9.31 -14.07
C MET A 109 4.46 8.04 -13.26
N PHE A 110 3.42 7.28 -13.59
CA PHE A 110 3.17 5.95 -13.04
C PHE A 110 3.41 4.88 -14.11
N LEU A 111 4.47 4.11 -13.93
CA LEU A 111 4.84 3.03 -14.83
C LEU A 111 4.59 1.67 -14.19
N ILE A 112 3.99 0.74 -14.95
CA ILE A 112 3.80 -0.64 -14.54
C ILE A 112 4.40 -1.62 -15.55
N SER A 113 5.10 -2.64 -15.04
CA SER A 113 5.53 -3.81 -15.81
C SER A 113 4.62 -5.00 -15.49
N MET A 114 3.91 -5.48 -16.51
CA MET A 114 2.92 -6.56 -16.36
C MET A 114 3.57 -7.93 -16.16
N GLY A 115 4.67 -8.20 -16.85
CA GLY A 115 5.42 -9.45 -16.76
C GLY A 115 6.19 -9.57 -15.45
N ASP A 116 6.76 -8.47 -14.95
CA ASP A 116 7.48 -8.44 -13.67
C ASP A 116 6.55 -8.25 -12.46
N ARG A 117 5.30 -7.84 -12.69
CA ARG A 117 4.32 -7.37 -11.69
C ARG A 117 4.90 -6.33 -10.73
N LYS A 118 5.61 -5.37 -11.30
CA LYS A 118 6.23 -4.25 -10.58
C LYS A 118 5.64 -2.93 -11.06
N TRP A 119 5.66 -1.95 -10.17
CA TRP A 119 5.29 -0.58 -10.50
C TRP A 119 6.31 0.41 -9.94
N HIS A 120 6.41 1.58 -10.55
CA HIS A 120 7.15 2.71 -10.04
C HIS A 120 6.43 4.03 -10.35
N ILE A 121 6.46 4.94 -9.39
CA ILE A 121 6.09 6.34 -9.55
C ILE A 121 7.38 7.14 -9.54
N THR A 122 7.60 7.95 -10.58
CA THR A 122 8.66 8.96 -10.59
C THR A 122 8.03 10.35 -10.58
N THR A 123 8.63 11.28 -9.85
CA THR A 123 8.22 12.68 -9.74
C THR A 123 9.39 13.60 -9.98
N THR A 124 9.16 14.71 -10.68
CA THR A 124 10.21 15.68 -11.03
C THR A 124 9.75 17.11 -10.83
N GLY A 125 10.71 18.02 -10.64
CA GLY A 125 10.42 19.44 -10.46
C GLY A 125 9.54 19.71 -9.23
N SER A 126 8.52 20.56 -9.37
CA SER A 126 7.58 20.90 -8.30
C SER A 126 6.79 19.69 -7.79
N ALA A 127 6.57 18.69 -8.64
CA ALA A 127 5.83 17.47 -8.30
C ALA A 127 6.50 16.69 -7.15
N ILE A 128 7.83 16.79 -6.99
CA ILE A 128 8.54 16.19 -5.86
C ILE A 128 7.97 16.70 -4.53
N ASN A 129 7.68 18.00 -4.41
CA ASN A 129 7.18 18.58 -3.16
C ASN A 129 5.67 18.35 -2.96
N ILE A 130 4.92 18.17 -4.05
CA ILE A 130 3.47 17.93 -4.01
C ILE A 130 3.17 16.47 -3.65
N PHE A 131 3.88 15.53 -4.27
CA PHE A 131 3.70 14.10 -4.09
C PHE A 131 4.77 13.56 -3.13
N THR A 132 4.61 13.88 -1.84
CA THR A 132 5.49 13.38 -0.78
C THR A 132 5.48 11.87 -0.68
N ASP A 133 6.45 11.27 0.02
CA ASP A 133 6.51 9.83 0.20
C ASP A 133 5.22 9.29 0.83
N ALA A 134 4.67 10.00 1.82
CA ALA A 134 3.41 9.64 2.46
C ALA A 134 2.20 9.87 1.54
N GLY A 135 2.22 10.94 0.71
CA GLY A 135 1.20 11.18 -0.31
C GLY A 135 1.17 10.11 -1.41
N GLN A 136 2.33 9.63 -1.84
CA GLN A 136 2.44 8.52 -2.79
C GLN A 136 1.94 7.21 -2.17
N ASN A 137 2.26 6.93 -0.91
CA ASN A 137 1.70 5.79 -0.19
C ASN A 137 0.16 5.86 -0.11
N TYR A 138 -0.40 7.04 0.16
CA TYR A 138 -1.84 7.27 0.12
C TYR A 138 -2.44 6.91 -1.24
N ILE A 139 -1.86 7.41 -2.34
CA ILE A 139 -2.29 7.06 -3.71
C ILE A 139 -2.24 5.54 -3.90
N MET A 140 -1.10 4.92 -3.58
CA MET A 140 -0.87 3.51 -3.86
C MET A 140 -1.65 2.56 -2.97
N SER A 141 -2.08 2.99 -1.78
CA SER A 141 -2.99 2.23 -0.92
C SER A 141 -4.35 1.94 -1.59
N THR A 142 -4.78 2.82 -2.49
CA THR A 142 -6.01 2.65 -3.28
C THR A 142 -5.75 1.99 -4.63
N VAL A 143 -4.63 2.31 -5.28
CA VAL A 143 -4.29 1.84 -6.64
C VAL A 143 -3.79 0.39 -6.64
N GLN A 144 -2.87 0.02 -5.73
CA GLN A 144 -2.21 -1.29 -5.74
C GLN A 144 -3.19 -2.46 -5.55
N PRO A 145 -4.23 -2.41 -4.68
CA PRO A 145 -5.21 -3.48 -4.58
C PRO A 145 -5.99 -3.70 -5.88
N LYS A 146 -6.28 -2.64 -6.63
CA LYS A 146 -6.98 -2.69 -7.92
C LYS A 146 -6.11 -3.30 -9.02
N LEU A 147 -4.82 -2.96 -9.04
CA LEU A 147 -3.85 -3.62 -9.92
C LEU A 147 -3.79 -5.13 -9.62
N SER A 148 -3.72 -5.49 -8.34
CA SER A 148 -3.68 -6.89 -7.89
C SER A 148 -4.95 -7.66 -8.27
N ALA A 149 -6.11 -6.98 -8.31
CA ALA A 149 -7.39 -7.54 -8.70
C ALA A 149 -7.60 -7.64 -10.22
N GLY A 150 -6.69 -7.07 -11.03
CA GLY A 150 -6.81 -7.02 -12.50
C GLY A 150 -7.83 -6.00 -13.01
N THR A 151 -8.26 -5.06 -12.17
CA THR A 151 -9.17 -3.96 -12.55
C THR A 151 -8.35 -2.73 -12.96
N TYR A 152 -7.65 -2.82 -14.10
CA TYR A 152 -6.64 -1.83 -14.52
C TYR A 152 -7.22 -0.45 -14.81
N TYR A 153 -8.34 -0.38 -15.54
CA TYR A 153 -9.03 0.90 -15.78
C TYR A 153 -9.35 1.61 -14.45
N ASP A 154 -9.95 0.90 -13.49
CA ASP A 154 -10.31 1.48 -12.19
C ASP A 154 -9.08 1.85 -11.35
N ALA A 155 -7.95 1.17 -11.55
CA ALA A 155 -6.69 1.51 -10.89
C ALA A 155 -6.14 2.85 -11.42
N PHE A 156 -6.06 2.98 -12.75
CA PHE A 156 -5.59 4.20 -13.42
C PHE A 156 -6.53 5.38 -13.21
N ASP A 157 -7.84 5.14 -13.22
CA ASP A 157 -8.83 6.19 -12.95
C ASP A 157 -8.68 6.75 -11.53
N SER A 158 -8.44 5.86 -10.55
CA SER A 158 -8.16 6.26 -9.17
C SER A 158 -6.83 6.98 -9.03
N PHE A 159 -5.77 6.51 -9.71
CA PHE A 159 -4.49 7.22 -9.73
C PHE A 159 -4.65 8.67 -10.21
N ILE A 160 -5.30 8.87 -11.36
CA ILE A 160 -5.55 10.20 -11.95
C ILE A 160 -6.34 11.09 -10.99
N SER A 161 -7.40 10.53 -10.39
CA SER A 161 -8.28 11.30 -9.50
C SER A 161 -7.57 11.71 -8.21
N LEU A 162 -6.78 10.78 -7.63
CA LEU A 162 -6.00 11.08 -6.43
C LEU A 162 -4.85 12.05 -6.72
N CYS A 163 -4.25 12.02 -7.92
CA CYS A 163 -3.32 13.05 -8.34
C CYS A 163 -3.98 14.44 -8.40
N ASP A 164 -5.19 14.54 -8.97
CA ASP A 164 -5.94 15.81 -8.99
C ASP A 164 -6.20 16.33 -7.57
N ASP A 165 -6.60 15.44 -6.65
CA ASP A 165 -6.83 15.77 -5.24
C ASP A 165 -5.55 16.20 -4.51
N CYS A 166 -4.43 15.49 -4.73
CA CYS A 166 -3.13 15.84 -4.15
C CYS A 166 -2.65 17.22 -4.60
N ILE A 167 -2.79 17.54 -5.89
CA ILE A 167 -2.38 18.84 -6.43
C ILE A 167 -3.32 19.94 -5.91
N ASP A 168 -4.63 19.72 -5.90
CA ASP A 168 -5.61 20.68 -5.36
C ASP A 168 -5.34 20.98 -3.87
N GLN A 169 -5.03 19.95 -3.09
CA GLN A 169 -4.67 20.09 -1.69
C GLN A 169 -3.38 20.91 -1.51
N ALA A 170 -2.35 20.66 -2.31
CA ALA A 170 -1.08 21.37 -2.24
C ALA A 170 -1.18 22.85 -2.67
N GLU A 171 -2.10 23.18 -3.59
CA GLU A 171 -2.38 24.57 -3.99
C GLU A 171 -3.21 25.32 -2.93
N ASN A 172 -4.10 24.62 -2.22
CA ASN A 172 -4.98 25.21 -1.22
C ASN A 172 -4.41 25.18 0.22
N GLY A 173 -3.26 24.54 0.45
CA GLY A 173 -2.67 24.35 1.77
C GLY A 173 -1.31 23.66 1.73
N ASP A 174 -1.04 22.81 2.71
CA ASP A 174 0.14 21.94 2.69
C ASP A 174 -0.16 20.69 1.86
N PRO A 175 0.84 20.10 1.16
CA PRO A 175 0.66 18.83 0.45
C PRO A 175 0.29 17.71 1.42
N TYR A 176 -0.26 16.62 0.89
CA TYR A 176 -0.47 15.44 1.73
C TYR A 176 0.88 14.89 2.18
N ASP A 177 1.08 14.79 3.49
CA ASP A 177 2.33 14.40 4.14
C ASP A 177 2.05 13.87 5.55
N VAL A 178 3.09 13.41 6.25
CA VAL A 178 3.04 12.82 7.61
C VAL A 178 2.19 13.62 8.61
N ASN A 179 2.14 14.95 8.48
CA ASN A 179 1.41 15.83 9.39
C ASN A 179 0.06 16.34 8.83
N ASN A 180 -0.25 16.03 7.58
CA ASN A 180 -1.41 16.52 6.86
C ASN A 180 -1.90 15.43 5.91
N MET A 181 -2.61 14.43 6.44
CA MET A 181 -3.12 13.28 5.66
C MET A 181 -4.66 13.34 5.63
N PRO A 182 -5.35 12.82 4.58
CA PRO A 182 -6.80 12.77 4.57
C PRO A 182 -7.40 11.98 5.75
N ASP A 183 -8.62 12.34 6.12
CA ASP A 183 -9.36 11.59 7.14
C ASP A 183 -9.47 10.10 6.79
N GLY A 184 -9.16 9.22 7.76
CA GLY A 184 -9.18 7.78 7.57
C GLY A 184 -7.86 7.18 7.06
N TYR A 185 -6.78 7.98 7.04
CA TYR A 185 -5.43 7.52 6.74
C TYR A 185 -4.48 7.88 7.88
N ASP A 186 -3.54 6.98 8.18
CA ASP A 186 -2.47 7.21 9.14
C ASP A 186 -1.34 8.03 8.50
N ALA A 187 -0.43 8.54 9.34
CA ALA A 187 0.65 9.44 8.93
C ALA A 187 1.62 8.85 7.88
N ASP A 188 1.65 7.53 7.71
CA ASP A 188 2.44 6.86 6.69
C ASP A 188 1.73 6.72 5.33
N GLY A 189 0.50 7.26 5.22
CA GLY A 189 -0.34 7.16 4.02
C GLY A 189 -1.09 5.83 3.92
N THR A 190 -1.01 4.97 4.94
CA THR A 190 -1.82 3.74 4.96
C THR A 190 -3.24 4.04 5.43
N PRO A 191 -4.27 3.32 4.93
CA PRO A 191 -5.61 3.46 5.46
C PRO A 191 -5.56 3.15 6.95
N GLN A 192 -6.06 4.07 7.78
CA GLN A 192 -6.11 3.89 9.21
C GLN A 192 -6.78 2.55 9.45
N ASP A 193 -6.04 1.62 10.06
CA ASP A 193 -6.50 0.26 10.27
C ASP A 193 -7.78 0.38 11.09
N SER A 194 -8.91 0.35 10.38
CA SER A 194 -10.23 0.17 10.95
C SER A 194 -10.24 -1.28 11.34
N GLN A 195 -9.41 -1.60 12.34
CA GLN A 195 -9.10 -2.92 12.87
C GLN A 195 -10.38 -3.68 12.74
N SER A 196 -10.39 -4.56 11.74
CA SER A 196 -11.56 -5.24 11.20
C SER A 196 -12.60 -5.48 12.29
N LYS A 197 -13.47 -4.50 12.49
CA LYS A 197 -14.82 -4.72 13.01
C LYS A 197 -15.67 -5.01 11.80
N GLU A 198 -15.22 -5.98 11.00
CA GLU A 198 -16.18 -6.97 10.56
C GLU A 198 -16.76 -7.51 11.87
N PRO A 199 -18.02 -7.19 12.24
CA PRO A 199 -18.59 -7.77 13.44
C PRO A 199 -18.46 -9.27 13.26
N LEU A 200 -17.58 -9.91 14.04
CA LEU A 200 -17.39 -11.35 14.01
C LEU A 200 -18.78 -11.96 13.91
N PRO A 201 -19.08 -12.76 12.87
CA PRO A 201 -20.44 -13.12 12.61
C PRO A 201 -20.95 -13.85 13.85
N LEU A 202 -22.06 -13.35 14.39
CA LEU A 202 -22.54 -13.57 15.77
C LEU A 202 -22.60 -15.06 16.17
N PHE A 203 -22.57 -15.98 15.19
CA PHE A 203 -22.54 -17.42 15.36
C PHE A 203 -21.27 -17.99 16.04
N TRP A 204 -20.12 -17.28 16.02
CA TRP A 204 -18.91 -17.77 16.71
C TRP A 204 -18.99 -17.67 18.24
N ILE A 205 -19.79 -16.74 18.75
CA ILE A 205 -20.00 -16.55 20.19
C ILE A 205 -20.69 -17.77 20.83
N PRO A 206 -21.85 -18.26 20.35
CA PRO A 206 -22.46 -19.46 20.91
C PRO A 206 -21.61 -20.71 20.66
N LEU A 207 -20.89 -20.79 19.52
CA LEU A 207 -20.03 -21.94 19.22
C LEU A 207 -18.89 -22.10 20.23
N SER A 208 -18.23 -20.99 20.60
CA SER A 208 -17.13 -21.03 21.58
C SER A 208 -17.62 -21.40 23.00
N ILE A 209 -18.81 -20.94 23.40
CA ILE A 209 -19.44 -21.29 24.67
C ILE A 209 -19.75 -22.79 24.73
N VAL A 210 -20.27 -23.37 23.64
CA VAL A 210 -20.56 -24.81 23.58
C VAL A 210 -19.28 -25.64 23.68
N ILE A 211 -18.23 -25.27 22.98
CA ILE A 211 -16.94 -25.98 23.03
C ILE A 211 -16.34 -25.91 24.44
N ALA A 212 -16.37 -24.74 25.09
CA ALA A 212 -15.88 -24.57 26.45
C ALA A 212 -16.65 -25.42 27.47
N LEU A 213 -17.98 -25.51 27.32
CA LEU A 213 -18.84 -26.33 28.18
C LEU A 213 -18.55 -27.83 28.02
N VAL A 214 -18.33 -28.29 26.79
CA VAL A 214 -17.99 -29.69 26.51
C VAL A 214 -16.63 -30.06 27.12
N VAL A 215 -15.61 -29.21 26.96
CA VAL A 215 -14.29 -29.45 27.55
C VAL A 215 -14.36 -29.45 29.09
N ALA A 216 -15.11 -28.52 29.69
CA ALA A 216 -15.30 -28.48 31.14
C ALA A 216 -15.99 -29.74 31.69
N LEU A 217 -16.99 -30.27 30.98
CA LEU A 217 -17.66 -31.52 31.37
C LEU A 217 -16.73 -32.73 31.28
N LEU A 218 -15.92 -32.84 30.23
CA LEU A 218 -14.96 -33.94 30.08
C LEU A 218 -13.93 -33.96 31.21
N VAL A 219 -13.37 -32.80 31.55
CA VAL A 219 -12.41 -32.66 32.67
C VAL A 219 -13.09 -32.96 34.01
N GLY A 220 -14.30 -32.46 34.25
CA GLY A 220 -15.05 -32.74 35.47
C GLY A 220 -15.41 -34.23 35.63
N MET A 221 -15.78 -34.91 34.55
CA MET A 221 -16.04 -36.35 34.56
C MET A 221 -14.78 -37.17 34.83
N HIS A 222 -13.62 -36.73 34.30
CA HIS A 222 -12.34 -37.35 34.58
C HIS A 222 -12.00 -37.29 36.07
N TYR A 223 -12.06 -36.11 36.69
CA TYR A 223 -11.84 -35.98 38.14
C TYR A 223 -12.88 -36.73 38.98
N LYS A 224 -14.15 -36.78 38.55
CA LYS A 224 -15.19 -37.54 39.26
C LYS A 224 -14.87 -39.04 39.30
N ASN A 225 -14.31 -39.60 38.24
CA ASN A 225 -13.95 -41.02 38.20
C ASN A 225 -12.75 -41.37 39.10
N GLU A 226 -11.94 -40.39 39.48
CA GLU A 226 -10.83 -40.59 40.42
C GLU A 226 -11.27 -40.51 41.90
N LEU A 227 -12.43 -39.93 42.18
CA LEU A 227 -12.97 -39.82 43.53
C LEU A 227 -13.62 -41.14 43.98
N LYS A 228 -12.80 -42.08 44.45
CA LYS A 228 -13.26 -43.21 45.27
C LYS A 228 -13.79 -42.66 46.60
N THR A 229 -15.11 -42.56 46.74
CA THR A 229 -15.74 -42.16 48.00
C THR A 229 -15.44 -43.18 49.09
N VAL A 230 -14.58 -42.81 50.04
CA VAL A 230 -14.37 -43.58 51.27
C VAL A 230 -15.61 -43.39 52.14
N ARG A 231 -16.18 -44.50 52.61
CA ARG A 231 -17.34 -44.50 53.51
C ARG A 231 -17.06 -43.63 54.74
N PHE A 232 -18.07 -42.86 55.18
CA PHE A 232 -18.00 -42.10 56.42
C PHE A 232 -17.59 -43.00 57.58
N LYS A 233 -16.50 -42.66 58.25
CA LYS A 233 -16.03 -43.31 59.48
C LYS A 233 -16.19 -42.28 60.61
N ALA A 234 -17.08 -42.56 61.54
CA ALA A 234 -17.60 -41.59 62.52
C ALA A 234 -16.70 -41.36 63.75
N GLU A 235 -15.47 -41.86 63.76
CA GLU A 235 -14.61 -41.81 64.95
C GLU A 235 -13.39 -40.92 64.73
N ALA A 236 -13.35 -39.78 65.44
CA ALA A 236 -12.27 -38.79 65.41
C ALA A 236 -11.04 -39.18 66.26
N ASN A 237 -11.01 -40.40 66.80
CA ASN A 237 -10.04 -40.80 67.81
C ASN A 237 -8.63 -41.12 67.24
N SER A 238 -8.45 -41.11 65.91
CA SER A 238 -7.18 -41.41 65.26
C SER A 238 -6.30 -40.19 64.95
N TYR A 239 -6.75 -38.97 65.28
CA TYR A 239 -6.05 -37.74 64.91
C TYR A 239 -5.57 -36.90 66.11
N VAL A 240 -5.73 -37.38 67.34
CA VAL A 240 -5.27 -36.67 68.54
C VAL A 240 -4.47 -37.64 69.41
N VAL A 241 -3.14 -37.52 69.38
CA VAL A 241 -2.27 -38.19 70.34
C VAL A 241 -2.14 -37.28 71.57
N PRO A 242 -2.54 -37.72 72.77
CA PRO A 242 -2.44 -36.90 73.97
C PRO A 242 -0.99 -36.50 74.25
N GLY A 243 -0.72 -35.20 74.32
CA GLY A 243 0.61 -34.64 74.60
C GLY A 243 1.52 -34.42 73.38
N SER A 244 1.03 -34.60 72.14
CA SER A 244 1.88 -34.46 70.94
C SER A 244 2.02 -33.04 70.39
N MET A 245 1.37 -32.04 70.98
CA MET A 245 1.51 -30.64 70.55
C MET A 245 2.54 -29.94 71.44
N ASN A 246 3.78 -29.88 70.97
CA ASN A 246 4.83 -29.09 71.58
C ASN A 246 5.18 -27.94 70.62
N ILE A 247 4.76 -26.72 70.97
CA ILE A 247 5.04 -25.51 70.19
C ILE A 247 6.40 -24.99 70.67
N THR A 248 7.47 -25.42 70.01
CA THR A 248 8.85 -25.12 70.45
C THR A 248 9.41 -23.83 69.87
N VAL A 249 8.73 -23.20 68.89
CA VAL A 249 9.23 -21.99 68.24
C VAL A 249 8.08 -21.02 68.00
N SER A 250 8.14 -19.87 68.68
CA SER A 250 7.37 -18.67 68.38
C SER A 250 8.29 -17.73 67.60
N ASN A 251 7.87 -17.29 66.42
CA ASN A 251 8.67 -16.40 65.57
C ASN A 251 7.82 -15.16 65.25
N ASP A 252 8.24 -14.00 65.75
CA ASP A 252 7.56 -12.73 65.48
C ASP A 252 8.08 -12.13 64.17
N HIS A 253 7.18 -12.00 63.19
CA HIS A 253 7.47 -11.34 61.92
C HIS A 253 7.14 -9.85 62.01
N PHE A 254 8.12 -8.99 61.78
CA PHE A 254 7.91 -7.55 61.65
C PHE A 254 7.01 -7.26 60.43
N ILE A 255 5.85 -6.62 60.65
CA ILE A 255 4.81 -6.42 59.61
C ILE A 255 4.87 -5.01 58.98
N ARG A 256 5.81 -4.14 59.40
CA ARG A 256 5.88 -2.76 58.91
C ARG A 256 7.31 -2.30 58.67
N SER A 257 7.65 -2.12 57.41
CA SER A 257 8.73 -1.24 56.97
C SER A 257 8.11 -0.10 56.17
N HIS A 258 8.30 1.15 56.61
CA HIS A 258 7.95 2.30 55.78
C HIS A 258 9.11 2.56 54.82
N VAL A 259 8.86 2.36 53.52
CA VAL A 259 9.78 2.78 52.46
C VAL A 259 9.09 3.91 51.71
N THR A 260 9.62 5.12 51.86
CA THR A 260 9.24 6.27 51.03
C THR A 260 10.14 6.31 49.81
N ARG A 261 9.56 6.09 48.63
CA ARG A 261 10.21 6.25 47.33
C ARG A 261 9.78 7.60 46.76
N THR A 262 10.71 8.52 46.59
CA THR A 262 10.48 9.77 45.86
C THR A 262 10.90 9.53 44.40
N ALA A 263 10.00 9.79 43.46
CA ALA A 263 10.32 9.72 42.04
C ALA A 263 11.28 10.85 41.68
N ILE A 264 12.39 10.52 41.02
CA ILE A 264 13.21 11.51 40.31
C ILE A 264 12.37 11.93 39.10
N PRO A 265 12.05 13.22 38.91
CA PRO A 265 11.44 13.68 37.69
C PRO A 265 12.41 13.36 36.55
N LYS A 266 11.99 12.47 35.65
CA LYS A 266 12.60 12.40 34.33
C LYS A 266 12.28 13.74 33.67
N SER A 267 13.28 14.31 32.99
CA SER A 267 13.02 15.39 32.05
C SER A 267 11.88 14.93 31.12
N ASN A 268 10.84 15.76 31.03
CA ASN A 268 10.01 15.76 29.84
C ASN A 268 10.86 16.42 28.76
N ASP A 269 11.86 15.68 28.27
CA ASP A 269 12.33 15.89 26.92
C ASP A 269 11.31 15.18 26.04
N ASN A 270 10.14 15.82 25.92
CA ASN A 270 9.29 15.64 24.76
C ASN A 270 9.97 16.41 23.62
N ASP A 271 11.19 16.01 23.26
CA ASP A 271 11.60 16.06 21.88
C ASP A 271 10.85 14.90 21.22
N PHE A 272 9.57 15.16 20.92
CA PHE A 272 8.93 14.50 19.82
C PHE A 272 9.72 14.98 18.62
N GLY A 273 10.74 14.20 18.25
CA GLY A 273 11.46 14.43 17.01
C GLY A 273 10.41 14.55 15.94
N SER A 274 10.28 15.76 15.39
CA SER A 274 9.49 15.99 14.19
C SER A 274 10.05 14.99 13.19
N SER A 275 9.33 13.88 12.95
CA SER A 275 9.58 13.06 11.78
C SER A 275 9.26 14.00 10.64
N GLY A 276 10.30 14.65 10.12
CA GLY A 276 10.17 15.53 8.96
C GLY A 276 9.63 14.67 7.84
N GLY A 277 8.34 14.82 7.58
CA GLY A 277 7.73 14.37 6.35
C GLY A 277 8.28 15.18 5.19
N GLY A 278 8.02 14.68 3.98
CA GLY A 278 8.60 15.19 2.75
C GLY A 278 8.92 14.05 1.79
N SER A 279 9.77 14.37 0.82
CA SER A 279 10.04 13.50 -0.32
C SER A 279 11.48 13.07 -0.33
N SER A 280 11.70 11.76 -0.49
CA SER A 280 13.01 11.25 -0.84
C SER A 280 13.33 11.62 -2.29
N THR A 281 14.62 11.87 -2.57
CA THR A 281 15.09 12.19 -3.92
C THR A 281 16.34 11.40 -4.27
N HIS A 282 16.47 11.08 -5.55
CA HIS A 282 17.62 10.40 -6.15
C HIS A 282 17.93 11.04 -7.51
N SER A 283 19.01 10.58 -8.15
CA SER A 283 19.43 11.08 -9.46
C SER A 283 19.40 9.97 -10.50
N SER A 284 18.86 10.27 -11.67
CA SER A 284 18.78 9.33 -12.79
C SER A 284 20.08 9.27 -13.61
N SER A 285 20.11 8.42 -14.64
CA SER A 285 21.25 8.27 -15.55
C SER A 285 21.56 9.55 -16.35
N SER A 286 20.55 10.39 -16.57
CA SER A 286 20.66 11.67 -17.29
C SER A 286 21.23 12.79 -16.40
N GLY A 287 21.22 12.59 -15.07
CA GLY A 287 21.58 13.60 -14.07
C GLY A 287 20.41 14.43 -13.55
N SER A 288 19.17 14.14 -13.98
CA SER A 288 17.94 14.72 -13.44
C SER A 288 17.71 14.31 -11.98
N SER A 289 17.02 15.15 -11.21
CA SER A 289 16.59 14.84 -9.84
C SER A 289 15.16 14.32 -9.88
N HIS A 290 14.97 13.14 -9.30
CA HIS A 290 13.67 12.47 -9.20
C HIS A 290 13.32 12.26 -7.73
N GLY A 291 12.03 12.31 -7.41
CA GLY A 291 11.46 11.61 -6.28
C GLY A 291 10.69 10.39 -6.78
N GLY A 292 10.20 9.55 -5.87
CA GLY A 292 9.41 8.40 -6.31
C GLY A 292 9.28 7.30 -5.30
N SER A 293 8.47 6.31 -5.65
CA SER A 293 8.26 5.09 -4.89
C SER A 293 8.08 3.91 -5.83
N SER A 294 8.48 2.72 -5.40
CA SER A 294 8.32 1.48 -6.17
C SER A 294 7.67 0.38 -5.35
N GLY A 295 7.08 -0.58 -6.04
CA GLY A 295 6.48 -1.74 -5.39
C GLY A 295 6.14 -2.88 -6.34
N SER A 296 5.42 -3.85 -5.79
CA SER A 296 4.89 -4.99 -6.53
C SER A 296 3.40 -5.15 -6.23
N PHE A 297 2.68 -5.74 -7.18
CA PHE A 297 1.26 -6.08 -7.09
C PHE A 297 1.08 -7.52 -7.54
#